data_AF-A0A9Q3VCH7-F1
#
_entry.id   AF-A0A9Q3VCH7-F1
#
_cell.length_a   1.000
_cell.length_b   1.000
_cell.length_c   1.000
_cell.angle_alpha   90.00
_cell.angle_beta   90.00
_cell.angle_gamma   90.00
#
_symmetry.space_group_name_H-M   'P 1'
#
loop_
_entity.id
_entity.type
_entity.pdbx_description
1 polymer ?
#
loop_
_entity_poly.entity_id
_entity_poly.type
_entity_poly.pdbx_seq_one_letter_code
_entity_poly.pdbx_strand_id
1 'polypeptide(L)'
;MGKNKFNNKFSNLESTENTQKYVKEMYDLAEKHEKRSIMSFLAIGIPIVVILIFTLVQMISFSVHSSKDGTKQIVSKKDSIKKDTTKSESNKFVEKDDKKVAPVNELNNRLFNYLKLSEKRAVSYYRAKQLNNKSEKGIASIFIAQVLRDNGYKIDNSIINTASLVRALQKDGWKIISNCKQLQKGDICFTTSHGSSGPPAHTYFFMGWVKEGKTDSAYVADSQVSEYKNTYHTRNISSTTPTKEKFSFFMRK
;
A
#
# COMPACT_ATOMS: atom_id res chain seq x y z
N MET A 1 10.60 -0.29 -56.67
CA MET A 1 11.86 -0.51 -55.95
C MET A 1 12.07 0.67 -55.02
N GLY A 2 12.27 0.45 -53.71
CA GLY A 2 12.46 1.52 -52.72
C GLY A 2 11.89 1.20 -51.34
N LYS A 3 12.44 0.19 -50.65
CA LYS A 3 12.11 -0.09 -49.24
C LYS A 3 12.93 0.87 -48.36
N ASN A 4 12.28 1.88 -47.77
CA ASN A 4 12.91 2.68 -46.71
C ASN A 4 12.91 1.89 -45.40
N LYS A 5 14.13 1.53 -44.95
CA LYS A 5 14.39 0.86 -43.68
C LYS A 5 14.06 1.80 -42.52
N PHE A 6 13.01 1.48 -41.76
CA PHE A 6 12.82 2.06 -40.43
C PHE A 6 13.90 1.53 -39.50
N ASN A 7 14.72 2.45 -38.98
CA ASN A 7 15.78 2.15 -38.04
C ASN A 7 15.16 1.91 -36.66
N ASN A 8 15.02 0.65 -36.26
CA ASN A 8 14.55 0.25 -34.93
C ASN A 8 15.63 0.55 -33.88
N LYS A 9 15.62 1.76 -33.32
CA LYS A 9 16.55 2.15 -32.24
C LYS A 9 16.11 1.65 -30.85
N PHE A 10 15.27 0.62 -30.77
CA PHE A 10 14.78 0.02 -29.51
C PHE A 10 14.85 -1.51 -29.47
N SER A 11 15.63 -2.16 -30.35
CA SER A 11 15.81 -3.62 -30.32
C SER A 11 16.82 -4.11 -29.27
N ASN A 12 17.22 -3.28 -28.31
CA ASN A 12 18.11 -3.63 -27.20
C ASN A 12 17.49 -3.33 -25.84
N LEU A 13 16.22 -3.68 -25.67
CA LEU A 13 15.64 -3.85 -24.34
C LEU A 13 16.09 -5.21 -23.80
N GLU A 14 17.15 -5.14 -22.99
CA GLU A 14 17.61 -6.07 -21.93
C GLU A 14 17.23 -7.55 -22.07
N SER A 15 18.25 -8.41 -22.11
CA SER A 15 18.05 -9.86 -21.97
C SER A 15 17.20 -10.16 -20.73
N THR A 16 16.19 -11.00 -20.90
CA THR A 16 15.29 -11.48 -19.86
C THR A 16 16.02 -11.99 -18.62
N GLU A 17 17.25 -12.48 -18.79
CA GLU A 17 18.15 -12.94 -17.73
C GLU A 17 18.63 -11.81 -16.82
N ASN A 18 18.98 -10.64 -17.37
CA ASN A 18 19.39 -9.48 -16.57
C ASN A 18 18.21 -8.96 -15.75
N THR A 19 17.03 -8.84 -16.37
CA THR A 19 15.82 -8.44 -15.64
C THR A 19 15.48 -9.43 -14.52
N GLN A 20 15.59 -10.74 -14.76
CA GLN A 20 15.36 -11.75 -13.73
C GLN A 20 16.40 -11.71 -12.61
N LYS A 21 17.68 -11.49 -12.95
CA LYS A 21 18.76 -11.33 -11.97
C LYS A 21 18.52 -10.11 -11.07
N TYR A 22 18.15 -8.97 -11.65
CA TYR A 22 17.83 -7.77 -10.88
C TYR A 22 16.57 -7.94 -10.01
N VAL A 23 15.54 -8.62 -10.51
CA VAL A 23 14.35 -8.95 -9.71
C VAL A 23 14.74 -9.86 -8.54
N LYS A 24 15.56 -10.88 -8.78
CA LYS A 24 16.06 -11.78 -7.73
C LYS A 24 16.92 -11.04 -6.69
N GLU A 25 17.86 -10.22 -7.13
CA GLU A 25 18.68 -9.39 -6.23
C GLU A 25 17.81 -8.44 -5.39
N MET A 26 16.71 -7.90 -5.95
CA MET A 26 15.77 -7.06 -5.21
C MET A 26 14.94 -7.85 -4.19
N TYR A 27 14.55 -9.10 -4.51
CA TYR A 27 13.93 -10.01 -3.56
C TYR A 27 14.88 -10.34 -2.39
N ASP A 28 16.12 -10.67 -2.72
CA ASP A 28 17.15 -10.97 -1.73
C ASP A 28 17.46 -9.75 -0.85
N LEU A 29 17.46 -8.54 -1.43
CA LEU A 29 17.63 -7.29 -0.68
C LEU A 29 16.43 -6.97 0.22
N ALA A 30 15.20 -7.19 -0.24
CA ALA A 30 13.98 -6.98 0.54
C ALA A 30 13.91 -7.95 1.72
N GLU A 31 14.17 -9.24 1.50
CA GLU A 31 14.22 -10.27 2.54
C GLU A 31 15.36 -10.00 3.55
N LYS A 32 16.52 -9.55 3.06
CA LYS A 32 17.65 -9.16 3.91
C LYS A 32 17.34 -7.91 4.74
N HIS A 33 16.57 -6.95 4.21
CA HIS A 33 16.11 -5.79 4.97
C HIS A 33 15.09 -6.16 6.05
N GLU A 34 14.18 -7.08 5.75
CA GLU A 34 13.20 -7.62 6.70
C GLU A 34 13.92 -8.34 7.85
N LYS A 35 14.85 -9.25 7.53
CA LYS A 35 15.67 -9.97 8.53
C LYS A 35 16.54 -9.05 9.37
N ARG A 36 17.18 -8.03 8.77
CA ARG A 36 17.97 -7.03 9.52
C ARG A 36 17.11 -6.15 10.41
N SER A 37 15.93 -5.74 9.96
CA SER A 37 15.01 -4.95 10.80
C SER A 37 14.54 -5.74 12.01
N ILE A 38 14.13 -7.01 11.82
CA ILE A 38 13.73 -7.91 12.91
C ILE A 38 14.90 -8.17 13.87
N MET A 39 16.11 -8.40 13.35
CA MET A 39 17.31 -8.62 14.18
C MET A 39 17.69 -7.37 14.99
N SER A 40 17.55 -6.17 14.42
CA SER A 40 17.73 -4.91 15.15
C SER A 40 16.65 -4.69 16.22
N PHE A 41 15.40 -5.05 15.96
CA PHE A 41 14.32 -5.00 16.95
C PHE A 41 14.55 -5.99 18.11
N LEU A 42 15.07 -7.19 17.84
CA LEU A 42 15.43 -8.16 18.88
C LEU A 42 16.66 -7.71 19.69
N ALA A 43 17.69 -7.21 19.03
CA ALA A 43 18.93 -6.79 19.70
C ALA A 43 18.78 -5.54 20.57
N ILE A 44 17.89 -4.61 20.21
CA ILE A 44 17.64 -3.37 20.96
C ILE A 44 16.43 -3.53 21.90
N GLY A 45 15.40 -4.28 21.51
CA GLY A 45 14.19 -4.48 22.30
C GLY A 45 14.42 -5.30 23.57
N ILE A 46 15.24 -6.34 23.52
CA ILE A 46 15.56 -7.18 24.69
C ILE A 46 16.24 -6.36 25.80
N PRO A 47 17.33 -5.59 25.56
CA PRO A 47 17.94 -4.79 26.62
C PRO A 47 17.03 -3.67 27.15
N ILE A 48 16.21 -3.04 26.30
CA ILE A 48 15.24 -2.02 26.76
C ILE A 48 14.17 -2.64 27.65
N VAL A 49 13.63 -3.81 27.32
CA VAL A 49 12.65 -4.53 28.15
C VAL A 49 13.27 -4.95 29.48
N VAL A 50 14.52 -5.41 29.48
CA VAL A 50 15.25 -5.73 30.72
C VAL A 50 15.46 -4.50 31.60
N ILE A 51 15.84 -3.35 31.01
CA ILE A 51 15.99 -2.08 31.74
C ILE A 51 14.64 -1.58 32.31
N LEU A 52 13.55 -1.71 31.55
CA LEU A 52 12.21 -1.36 32.03
C LEU A 52 11.74 -2.28 33.17
N ILE A 53 12.00 -3.59 33.09
CA ILE A 53 11.71 -4.52 34.18
C ILE A 53 12.59 -4.20 35.41
N PHE A 54 13.88 -3.90 35.21
CA PHE A 54 14.81 -3.59 36.30
C PHE A 54 14.45 -2.28 37.01
N THR A 55 14.04 -1.24 36.27
CA THR A 55 13.56 0.02 36.85
C THR A 55 12.23 -0.15 37.61
N LEU A 56 11.30 -0.96 37.10
CA LEU A 56 10.07 -1.31 37.84
C LEU A 56 10.37 -2.09 39.13
N VAL A 57 11.30 -3.04 39.10
CA VAL A 57 11.74 -3.79 40.30
C VAL A 57 12.41 -2.87 41.31
N GLN A 58 13.26 -1.93 40.87
CA GLN A 58 13.86 -0.94 41.77
C GLN A 58 12.81 0.00 42.39
N MET A 59 11.78 0.44 41.65
CA MET A 59 10.70 1.24 42.23
C MET A 59 9.89 0.47 43.29
N ILE A 60 9.68 -0.83 43.12
CA ILE A 60 9.05 -1.68 44.14
C ILE A 60 9.98 -1.83 45.36
N SER A 61 11.30 -1.98 45.16
CA SER A 61 12.26 -2.10 46.26
C SER A 61 12.48 -0.79 47.03
N PHE A 62 12.42 0.38 46.38
CA PHE A 62 12.52 1.68 47.05
C PHE A 62 11.22 2.06 47.80
N SER A 63 10.06 1.56 47.38
CA SER A 63 8.79 1.79 48.09
C SER A 63 8.63 0.94 49.37
N VAL A 64 9.54 -0.01 49.63
CA VAL A 64 9.50 -0.90 50.82
C VAL A 64 10.53 -0.49 51.90
N HIS A 65 11.30 0.60 51.70
CA HIS A 65 12.25 1.10 52.70
C HIS A 65 12.10 2.57 53.08
N SER A 66 10.87 3.08 53.06
CA SER A 66 10.52 4.34 53.71
C SER A 66 9.09 4.28 54.21
N SER A 67 8.92 3.71 55.41
CA SER A 67 7.93 4.12 56.43
C SER A 67 8.23 3.33 57.70
N LYS A 68 8.96 3.92 58.64
CA LYS A 68 8.93 3.50 60.04
C LYS A 68 8.15 4.55 60.82
N ASP A 69 7.24 4.03 61.64
CA ASP A 69 6.36 4.65 62.63
C ASP A 69 5.05 5.34 62.17
N GLY A 70 3.93 4.79 62.66
CA GLY A 70 2.59 5.35 62.49
C GLY A 70 1.46 4.32 62.60
N THR A 71 1.20 3.85 63.80
CA THR A 71 0.21 2.85 64.24
C THR A 71 -1.25 3.04 63.75
N LYS A 72 -1.89 1.94 63.32
CA LYS A 72 -3.19 1.35 63.80
C LYS A 72 -4.10 0.81 62.67
N GLN A 73 -4.34 -0.52 62.76
CA GLN A 73 -5.56 -1.33 62.55
C GLN A 73 -6.60 -0.85 61.50
N ILE A 74 -7.17 -1.70 60.65
CA ILE A 74 -8.12 -2.78 61.00
C ILE A 74 -8.16 -3.88 59.92
N VAL A 75 -8.44 -5.08 60.43
CA VAL A 75 -8.50 -6.44 59.90
C VAL A 75 -9.69 -6.73 58.96
N SER A 76 -9.46 -7.61 57.95
CA SER A 76 -10.23 -8.84 57.63
C SER A 76 -10.08 -9.20 56.14
N LYS A 77 -9.29 -10.23 55.74
CA LYS A 77 -9.68 -11.64 55.44
C LYS A 77 -10.86 -11.74 54.43
N LYS A 78 -10.86 -12.58 53.37
CA LYS A 78 -10.16 -13.85 53.10
C LYS A 78 -10.36 -14.33 51.64
N ASP A 79 -9.37 -15.06 51.14
CA ASP A 79 -9.41 -16.29 50.30
C ASP A 79 -10.13 -16.35 48.93
N SER A 80 -9.34 -16.18 47.85
CA SER A 80 -8.70 -17.23 47.00
C SER A 80 -9.50 -18.33 46.23
N ILE A 81 -9.07 -18.51 44.95
CA ILE A 81 -8.94 -19.77 44.14
C ILE A 81 -10.23 -20.24 43.37
N LYS A 82 -10.27 -20.67 42.09
CA LYS A 82 -9.32 -21.27 41.10
C LYS A 82 -9.81 -21.14 39.63
N LYS A 83 -8.87 -21.30 38.69
CA LYS A 83 -8.99 -21.63 37.24
C LYS A 83 -9.99 -22.75 36.92
N ASP A 84 -10.62 -22.73 35.73
CA ASP A 84 -10.27 -23.65 34.64
C ASP A 84 -10.88 -23.26 33.26
N THR A 85 -10.49 -24.05 32.26
CA THR A 85 -10.24 -23.76 30.84
C THR A 85 -11.44 -24.07 29.90
N THR A 86 -11.36 -23.56 28.66
CA THR A 86 -11.57 -24.25 27.35
C THR A 86 -12.74 -23.84 26.42
N LYS A 87 -12.36 -23.58 25.14
CA LYS A 87 -13.03 -23.76 23.82
C LYS A 87 -14.32 -22.95 23.52
N SER A 88 -14.28 -22.09 22.49
CA SER A 88 -14.45 -22.36 21.04
C SER A 88 -15.90 -22.69 20.68
N GLU A 89 -16.58 -21.78 19.98
CA GLU A 89 -17.00 -22.01 18.59
C GLU A 89 -17.84 -20.86 18.02
N SER A 90 -17.64 -20.69 16.71
CA SER A 90 -18.52 -20.14 15.68
C SER A 90 -19.85 -19.51 16.09
N ASN A 91 -20.12 -18.33 15.55
CA ASN A 91 -21.44 -18.12 14.96
C ASN A 91 -21.37 -17.34 13.64
N LYS A 92 -21.87 -18.04 12.61
CA LYS A 92 -22.29 -17.53 11.30
C LYS A 92 -23.12 -16.27 11.50
N PHE A 93 -22.75 -15.19 10.80
CA PHE A 93 -23.70 -14.13 10.51
C PHE A 93 -24.07 -14.19 9.04
N VAL A 94 -25.37 -14.09 8.85
CA VAL A 94 -26.16 -14.40 7.68
C VAL A 94 -25.89 -13.41 6.56
N GLU A 95 -25.64 -13.96 5.38
CA GLU A 95 -25.63 -13.29 4.09
C GLU A 95 -27.05 -12.78 3.77
N LYS A 96 -27.20 -11.45 3.59
CA LYS A 96 -28.24 -10.76 2.81
C LYS A 96 -27.99 -9.26 2.86
N ASP A 97 -27.51 -8.67 1.77
CA ASP A 97 -28.37 -7.92 0.82
C ASP A 97 -27.51 -7.34 -0.30
N ASP A 98 -27.71 -7.86 -1.51
CA ASP A 98 -27.02 -7.46 -2.74
C ASP A 98 -27.41 -6.03 -3.14
N LYS A 99 -26.62 -5.04 -2.71
CA LYS A 99 -26.49 -3.84 -3.53
C LYS A 99 -25.76 -4.27 -4.79
N LYS A 100 -26.47 -4.30 -5.91
CA LYS A 100 -25.97 -4.51 -7.29
C LYS A 100 -24.70 -3.68 -7.53
N VAL A 101 -23.55 -4.20 -7.11
CA VAL A 101 -22.24 -3.71 -7.50
C VAL A 101 -22.17 -3.99 -8.99
N ALA A 102 -22.03 -2.95 -9.81
CA ALA A 102 -21.89 -3.11 -11.25
C ALA A 102 -20.84 -4.21 -11.54
N PRO A 103 -21.06 -5.12 -12.50
CA PRO A 103 -20.14 -6.22 -12.74
C PRO A 103 -18.73 -5.64 -12.97
N VAL A 104 -17.76 -6.11 -12.18
CA VAL A 104 -16.36 -5.68 -12.29
C VAL A 104 -15.90 -6.06 -13.69
N ASN A 105 -15.44 -5.08 -14.47
CA ASN A 105 -15.03 -5.34 -15.85
C ASN A 105 -13.80 -6.30 -15.86
N GLU A 106 -13.63 -7.04 -16.96
CA GLU A 106 -12.57 -8.05 -17.07
C GLU A 106 -11.15 -7.44 -16.88
N LEU A 107 -10.93 -6.21 -17.37
CA LEU A 107 -9.65 -5.52 -17.25
C LEU A 107 -9.31 -5.18 -15.78
N ASN A 108 -10.25 -4.65 -15.01
CA ASN A 108 -10.13 -4.32 -13.60
C ASN A 108 -9.78 -5.56 -12.79
N ASN A 109 -10.43 -6.69 -13.07
CA ASN A 109 -10.10 -7.97 -12.43
C ASN A 109 -8.67 -8.41 -12.75
N ARG A 110 -8.23 -8.30 -14.02
CA ARG A 110 -6.83 -8.59 -14.41
C ARG A 110 -5.85 -7.68 -13.69
N LEU A 111 -6.10 -6.37 -13.70
CA LEU A 111 -5.27 -5.37 -13.01
C LEU A 111 -5.17 -5.66 -11.51
N PHE A 112 -6.30 -5.90 -10.84
CA PHE A 112 -6.33 -6.25 -9.43
C PHE A 112 -5.53 -7.53 -9.15
N ASN A 113 -5.77 -8.61 -9.90
CA ASN A 113 -5.08 -9.88 -9.69
C ASN A 113 -3.57 -9.76 -9.94
N TYR A 114 -3.16 -9.03 -10.97
CA TYR A 114 -1.76 -8.72 -11.24
C TYR A 114 -1.13 -7.95 -10.07
N LEU A 115 -1.81 -6.89 -9.60
CA LEU A 115 -1.34 -6.03 -8.53
C LEU A 115 -1.36 -6.69 -7.15
N LYS A 116 -2.04 -7.83 -6.94
CA LYS A 116 -1.92 -8.60 -5.68
C LYS A 116 -0.52 -9.17 -5.49
N LEU A 117 0.17 -9.50 -6.58
CA LEU A 117 1.48 -10.15 -6.55
C LEU A 117 2.60 -9.11 -6.38
N SER A 118 3.41 -9.25 -5.33
CA SER A 118 4.52 -8.31 -5.06
C SER A 118 5.53 -8.24 -6.20
N GLU A 119 5.86 -9.38 -6.83
CA GLU A 119 6.76 -9.47 -7.99
C GLU A 119 6.27 -8.60 -9.12
N LYS A 120 5.00 -8.73 -9.47
CA LYS A 120 4.38 -8.03 -10.59
C LYS A 120 4.40 -6.53 -10.36
N ARG A 121 4.08 -6.08 -9.14
CA ARG A 121 4.21 -4.65 -8.77
C ARG A 121 5.65 -4.16 -8.87
N ALA A 122 6.62 -4.94 -8.39
CA ALA A 122 8.03 -4.57 -8.42
C ALA A 122 8.56 -4.45 -9.86
N VAL A 123 8.21 -5.42 -10.73
CA VAL A 123 8.56 -5.41 -12.16
C VAL A 123 8.01 -4.16 -12.84
N SER A 124 6.72 -3.85 -12.66
CA SER A 124 6.11 -2.67 -13.27
C SER A 124 6.71 -1.36 -12.73
N TYR A 125 6.99 -1.28 -11.43
CA TYR A 125 7.64 -0.11 -10.84
C TYR A 125 9.04 0.13 -11.38
N TYR A 126 9.84 -0.94 -11.52
CA TYR A 126 11.19 -0.83 -12.06
C TYR A 126 11.21 -0.44 -13.54
N ARG A 127 10.36 -1.06 -14.36
CA ARG A 127 10.19 -0.69 -15.77
C ARG A 127 9.73 0.77 -15.92
N ALA A 128 8.82 1.22 -15.06
CA ALA A 128 8.40 2.62 -15.03
C ALA A 128 9.57 3.55 -14.69
N LYS A 129 10.42 3.17 -13.71
CA LYS A 129 11.64 3.94 -13.38
C LYS A 129 12.65 3.98 -14.51
N GLN A 130 12.87 2.86 -15.20
CA GLN A 130 13.75 2.83 -16.37
C GLN A 130 13.24 3.76 -17.47
N LEU A 131 11.95 3.69 -17.79
CA LEU A 131 11.31 4.56 -18.78
C LEU A 131 11.40 6.04 -18.39
N ASN A 132 11.40 6.35 -17.09
CA ASN A 132 11.50 7.71 -16.58
C ASN A 132 12.94 8.20 -16.32
N ASN A 133 13.96 7.55 -16.88
CA ASN A 133 15.37 7.88 -16.62
C ASN A 133 15.71 7.96 -15.11
N LYS A 134 15.09 7.09 -14.29
CA LYS A 134 15.20 7.02 -12.82
C LYS A 134 14.70 8.27 -12.07
N SER A 135 14.01 9.19 -12.73
CA SER A 135 13.37 10.34 -12.08
C SER A 135 12.17 9.90 -11.23
N GLU A 136 11.94 10.59 -10.11
CA GLU A 136 10.72 10.43 -9.30
C GLU A 136 9.58 11.32 -9.82
N LYS A 137 9.88 12.33 -10.64
CA LYS A 137 8.86 13.25 -11.17
C LYS A 137 7.98 12.51 -12.18
N GLY A 138 6.67 12.49 -11.95
CA GLY A 138 5.71 11.85 -12.86
C GLY A 138 5.65 10.33 -12.77
N ILE A 139 6.45 9.72 -11.90
CA ILE A 139 6.57 8.25 -11.80
C ILE A 139 5.24 7.57 -11.48
N ALA A 140 4.32 8.23 -10.77
CA ALA A 140 2.99 7.71 -10.50
C ALA A 140 2.22 7.41 -11.78
N SER A 141 2.17 8.35 -12.72
CA SER A 141 1.44 8.17 -13.98
C SER A 141 2.11 7.16 -14.90
N ILE A 142 3.45 7.15 -14.92
CA ILE A 142 4.24 6.19 -15.69
C ILE A 142 4.05 4.77 -15.13
N PHE A 143 3.99 4.62 -13.80
CA PHE A 143 3.73 3.35 -13.14
C PHE A 143 2.33 2.81 -13.49
N ILE A 144 1.28 3.63 -13.40
CA ILE A 144 -0.07 3.22 -13.81
C ILE A 144 -0.09 2.79 -15.29
N ALA A 145 0.51 3.59 -16.19
CA ALA A 145 0.61 3.26 -17.61
C ALA A 145 1.41 1.97 -17.86
N GLN A 146 2.47 1.72 -17.09
CA GLN A 146 3.26 0.49 -17.18
C GLN A 146 2.46 -0.74 -16.72
N VAL A 147 1.73 -0.66 -15.60
CA VAL A 147 0.86 -1.75 -15.14
C VAL A 147 -0.22 -2.07 -16.17
N LEU A 148 -0.80 -1.04 -16.80
CA LEU A 148 -1.75 -1.22 -17.91
C LEU A 148 -1.10 -1.98 -19.08
N ARG A 149 0.10 -1.58 -19.52
CA ARG A 149 0.84 -2.27 -20.59
C ARG A 149 1.19 -3.71 -20.23
N ASP A 150 1.61 -3.96 -18.98
CA ASP A 150 1.92 -5.30 -18.49
C ASP A 150 0.67 -6.22 -18.45
N ASN A 151 -0.53 -5.63 -18.46
CA ASN A 151 -1.82 -6.34 -18.53
C ASN A 151 -2.45 -6.30 -19.94
N GLY A 152 -1.63 -6.09 -20.98
CA GLY A 152 -2.06 -6.13 -22.38
C GLY A 152 -2.88 -4.94 -22.85
N TYR A 153 -3.03 -3.91 -22.02
CA TYR A 153 -3.74 -2.69 -22.40
C TYR A 153 -2.81 -1.74 -23.17
N LYS A 154 -3.26 -1.29 -24.34
CA LYS A 154 -2.48 -0.41 -25.22
C LYS A 154 -2.57 1.04 -24.72
N ILE A 155 -1.49 1.54 -24.16
CA ILE A 155 -1.31 2.95 -23.78
C ILE A 155 0.11 3.39 -24.14
N ASP A 156 0.26 4.64 -24.57
CA ASP A 156 1.52 5.18 -25.09
C ASP A 156 2.60 5.31 -24.01
N ASN A 157 3.89 5.22 -24.40
CA ASN A 157 5.02 5.42 -23.49
C ASN A 157 5.27 6.90 -23.14
N SER A 158 4.63 7.84 -23.86
CA SER A 158 4.71 9.29 -23.63
C SER A 158 3.89 9.79 -22.43
N ILE A 159 3.18 8.90 -21.71
CA ILE A 159 2.46 9.25 -20.49
C ILE A 159 3.45 9.55 -19.38
N ILE A 160 3.61 10.83 -19.04
CA ILE A 160 4.60 11.30 -18.04
C ILE A 160 3.97 12.02 -16.83
N ASN A 161 2.67 12.30 -16.88
CA ASN A 161 1.95 12.99 -15.80
C ASN A 161 0.46 12.65 -15.79
N THR A 162 -0.23 13.03 -14.71
CA THR A 162 -1.64 12.71 -14.47
C THR A 162 -2.56 13.32 -15.52
N ALA A 163 -2.26 14.53 -16.00
CA ALA A 163 -3.02 15.17 -17.06
C ALA A 163 -2.98 14.36 -18.37
N SER A 164 -1.79 13.90 -18.77
CA SER A 164 -1.62 13.06 -19.96
C SER A 164 -2.28 11.71 -19.82
N LEU A 165 -2.21 11.09 -18.63
CA LEU A 165 -2.86 9.82 -18.34
C LEU A 165 -4.39 9.94 -18.42
N VAL A 166 -4.98 10.93 -17.75
CA VAL A 166 -6.43 11.16 -17.78
C VAL A 166 -6.90 11.39 -19.22
N ARG A 167 -6.24 12.26 -19.99
CA ARG A 167 -6.59 12.50 -21.40
C ARG A 167 -6.51 11.24 -22.26
N ALA A 168 -5.47 10.43 -22.08
CA ALA A 168 -5.31 9.19 -22.84
C ALA A 168 -6.42 8.17 -22.52
N LEU A 169 -6.74 7.99 -21.25
CA LEU A 169 -7.81 7.09 -20.81
C LEU A 169 -9.18 7.57 -21.30
N GLN A 170 -9.48 8.87 -21.17
CA GLN A 170 -10.75 9.45 -21.67
C GLN A 170 -10.89 9.29 -23.18
N LYS A 171 -9.81 9.54 -23.94
CA LYS A 171 -9.80 9.35 -25.39
C LYS A 171 -10.11 7.91 -25.78
N ASP A 172 -9.69 6.95 -24.96
CA ASP A 172 -9.97 5.51 -25.16
C ASP A 172 -11.27 5.04 -24.45
N GLY A 173 -12.17 5.97 -24.13
CA GLY A 173 -13.53 5.69 -23.69
C GLY A 173 -13.73 5.43 -22.20
N TRP A 174 -12.68 5.53 -21.38
CA TRP A 174 -12.80 5.38 -19.93
C TRP A 174 -13.70 6.48 -19.34
N LYS A 175 -14.51 6.10 -18.35
CA LYS A 175 -15.46 7.00 -17.68
C LYS A 175 -14.85 7.54 -16.41
N ILE A 176 -15.00 8.85 -16.19
CA ILE A 176 -14.71 9.51 -14.92
C ILE A 176 -15.91 9.32 -14.00
N ILE A 177 -15.66 8.83 -12.78
CA ILE A 177 -16.68 8.60 -11.76
C ILE A 177 -16.18 9.19 -10.44
N SER A 178 -16.95 10.10 -9.84
CA SER A 178 -16.54 10.83 -8.62
C SER A 178 -17.08 10.23 -7.32
N ASN A 179 -18.07 9.34 -7.39
CA ASN A 179 -18.66 8.75 -6.19
C ASN A 179 -17.77 7.61 -5.66
N CYS A 180 -16.97 7.88 -4.62
CA CYS A 180 -16.05 6.90 -4.04
C CYS A 180 -16.73 5.61 -3.56
N LYS A 181 -18.03 5.64 -3.21
CA LYS A 181 -18.78 4.44 -2.81
C LYS A 181 -18.94 3.42 -3.95
N GLN A 182 -18.69 3.83 -5.19
CA GLN A 182 -18.73 2.97 -6.38
C GLN A 182 -17.36 2.37 -6.75
N LEU A 183 -16.32 2.66 -5.97
CA LEU A 183 -14.99 2.11 -6.20
C LEU A 183 -15.01 0.58 -6.21
N GLN A 184 -14.30 0.03 -7.18
CA GLN A 184 -14.06 -1.39 -7.35
C GLN A 184 -12.57 -1.64 -7.44
N LYS A 185 -12.17 -2.83 -7.00
CA LYS A 185 -10.80 -3.30 -7.10
C LYS A 185 -10.29 -3.16 -8.55
N GLY A 186 -9.09 -2.61 -8.70
CA GLY A 186 -8.47 -2.36 -10.00
C GLY A 186 -8.83 -1.00 -10.64
N ASP A 187 -9.71 -0.20 -10.02
CA ASP A 187 -9.97 1.17 -10.50
C ASP A 187 -8.72 2.04 -10.39
N ILE A 188 -8.56 2.96 -11.35
CA ILE A 188 -7.50 3.96 -11.33
C ILE A 188 -8.06 5.22 -10.66
N CYS A 189 -7.58 5.52 -9.47
CA CYS A 189 -7.95 6.69 -8.70
C CYS A 189 -7.04 7.88 -8.98
N PHE A 190 -7.61 9.07 -8.84
CA PHE A 190 -6.96 10.35 -9.00
C PHE A 190 -7.31 11.24 -7.82
N THR A 191 -6.30 11.94 -7.30
CA THR A 191 -6.49 12.87 -6.18
C THR A 191 -6.94 14.25 -6.66
N THR A 192 -7.23 15.15 -5.72
CA THR A 192 -7.29 16.58 -6.02
C THR A 192 -5.91 17.09 -6.47
N SER A 193 -5.88 18.29 -7.07
CA SER A 193 -4.63 19.01 -7.34
C SER A 193 -3.93 19.43 -6.05
N HIS A 194 -2.61 19.70 -6.12
CA HIS A 194 -1.82 20.26 -5.01
C HIS A 194 -2.30 21.67 -4.59
N GLY A 195 -3.13 22.33 -5.40
CA GLY A 195 -3.75 23.63 -5.11
C GLY A 195 -5.22 23.70 -5.51
N SER A 196 -5.77 24.90 -5.65
CA SER A 196 -7.20 25.13 -6.00
C SER A 196 -7.56 24.78 -7.45
N SER A 197 -6.58 24.62 -8.32
CA SER A 197 -6.79 24.24 -9.73
C SER A 197 -5.61 23.46 -10.28
N GLY A 198 -5.84 22.71 -11.36
CA GLY A 198 -4.82 21.94 -12.08
C GLY A 198 -5.13 20.45 -12.18
N PRO A 199 -4.23 19.67 -12.78
CA PRO A 199 -4.41 18.23 -12.88
C PRO A 199 -4.31 17.56 -11.50
N PRO A 200 -4.83 16.32 -11.36
CA PRO A 200 -4.64 15.53 -10.15
C PRO A 200 -3.17 15.50 -9.71
N ALA A 201 -2.90 15.67 -8.42
CA ALA A 201 -1.54 15.61 -7.88
C ALA A 201 -0.95 14.21 -7.99
N HIS A 202 -1.77 13.18 -7.75
CA HIS A 202 -1.34 11.80 -7.67
C HIS A 202 -2.37 10.84 -8.25
N THR A 203 -1.93 9.63 -8.57
CA THR A 203 -2.77 8.54 -9.08
C THR A 203 -2.31 7.19 -8.53
N TYR A 204 -3.27 6.29 -8.32
CA TYR A 204 -3.05 4.98 -7.71
C TYR A 204 -4.13 3.99 -8.13
N PHE A 205 -3.87 2.69 -8.01
CA PHE A 205 -4.92 1.67 -8.14
C PHE A 205 -5.61 1.45 -6.79
N PHE A 206 -6.94 1.36 -6.80
CA PHE A 206 -7.71 0.94 -5.63
C PHE A 206 -7.67 -0.59 -5.48
N MET A 207 -7.22 -1.06 -4.32
CA MET A 207 -7.06 -2.50 -4.03
C MET A 207 -8.11 -3.03 -3.03
N GLY A 208 -8.87 -2.14 -2.41
CA GLY A 208 -9.95 -2.48 -1.48
C GLY A 208 -10.02 -1.52 -0.31
N TRP A 209 -11.16 -1.52 0.39
CA TRP A 209 -11.30 -0.80 1.65
C TRP A 209 -10.53 -1.50 2.76
N VAL A 210 -9.93 -0.74 3.67
CA VAL A 210 -9.25 -1.32 4.85
C VAL A 210 -10.28 -1.90 5.81
N LYS A 211 -11.41 -1.20 5.99
CA LYS A 211 -12.52 -1.64 6.83
C LYS A 211 -13.81 -1.65 6.02
N GLU A 212 -14.52 -2.75 6.06
CA GLU A 212 -15.80 -2.88 5.38
C GLU A 212 -16.81 -1.82 5.84
N GLY A 213 -17.55 -1.26 4.89
CA GLY A 213 -18.51 -0.17 5.14
C GLY A 213 -17.91 1.19 5.48
N LYS A 214 -16.57 1.32 5.53
CA LYS A 214 -15.86 2.59 5.76
C LYS A 214 -15.10 3.02 4.50
N THR A 215 -15.22 4.30 4.15
CA THR A 215 -14.66 4.88 2.92
C THR A 215 -13.57 5.93 3.18
N ASP A 216 -13.00 5.93 4.39
CA ASP A 216 -11.94 6.85 4.80
C ASP A 216 -10.56 6.34 4.38
N SER A 217 -10.33 5.03 4.47
CA SER A 217 -9.03 4.41 4.29
C SER A 217 -9.09 3.20 3.34
N ALA A 218 -8.17 3.16 2.38
CA ALA A 218 -8.10 2.12 1.35
C ALA A 218 -6.71 1.50 1.27
N TYR A 219 -6.64 0.23 0.90
CA TYR A 219 -5.44 -0.36 0.33
C TYR A 219 -5.27 0.14 -1.10
N VAL A 220 -4.07 0.58 -1.44
CA VAL A 220 -3.73 1.13 -2.75
C VAL A 220 -2.45 0.51 -3.29
N ALA A 221 -2.32 0.49 -4.61
CA ALA A 221 -1.06 0.18 -5.28
C ALA A 221 -0.59 1.38 -6.11
N ASP A 222 0.58 1.95 -5.77
CA ASP A 222 1.16 3.10 -6.47
C ASP A 222 2.70 3.13 -6.39
N SER A 223 3.29 4.26 -6.83
CA SER A 223 4.74 4.47 -6.94
C SER A 223 5.40 5.16 -5.74
N GLN A 224 4.72 5.42 -4.62
CA GLN A 224 5.24 6.13 -3.43
C GLN A 224 6.16 5.26 -2.56
N VAL A 225 7.04 4.49 -3.19
CA VAL A 225 7.91 3.49 -2.55
C VAL A 225 8.94 4.13 -1.61
N SER A 226 9.43 5.34 -1.91
CA SER A 226 10.39 6.03 -1.03
C SER A 226 9.83 6.26 0.37
N GLU A 227 8.52 6.54 0.46
CA GLU A 227 7.79 6.81 1.70
C GLU A 227 7.30 5.53 2.37
N TYR A 228 6.63 4.64 1.63
CA TYR A 228 5.99 3.45 2.20
C TYR A 228 6.84 2.19 2.17
N LYS A 229 8.03 2.24 1.55
CA LYS A 229 8.94 1.09 1.28
C LYS A 229 8.30 -0.04 0.46
N ASN A 230 7.07 0.15 -0.01
CA ASN A 230 6.31 -0.81 -0.79
C ASN A 230 5.37 -0.07 -1.75
N THR A 231 5.11 -0.68 -2.90
CA THR A 231 4.10 -0.20 -3.86
C THR A 231 2.69 -0.45 -3.37
N TYR A 232 2.48 -1.38 -2.45
CA TYR A 232 1.19 -1.66 -1.81
C TYR A 232 1.17 -1.16 -0.37
N HIS A 233 0.24 -0.27 -0.05
CA HIS A 233 0.12 0.32 1.28
C HIS A 233 -1.29 0.87 1.54
N THR A 234 -1.52 1.38 2.75
CA THR A 234 -2.78 2.01 3.15
C THR A 234 -2.74 3.52 2.93
N ARG A 235 -3.83 4.09 2.41
CA ARG A 235 -3.97 5.53 2.19
C ARG A 235 -5.29 6.03 2.77
N ASN A 236 -5.27 7.17 3.47
CA ASN A 236 -6.49 7.93 3.72
C ASN A 236 -6.92 8.63 2.42
N ILE A 237 -8.13 8.35 1.96
CA ILE A 237 -8.66 8.90 0.73
C ILE A 237 -9.65 10.05 0.98
N SER A 238 -10.13 10.22 2.21
CA SER A 238 -11.21 11.16 2.56
C SER A 238 -10.74 12.56 2.90
N SER A 239 -9.49 12.73 3.34
CA SER A 239 -8.96 14.01 3.80
C SER A 239 -7.67 14.40 3.09
N THR A 240 -7.46 15.71 2.96
CA THR A 240 -6.20 16.29 2.52
C THR A 240 -5.34 16.53 3.76
N THR A 241 -4.07 16.14 3.70
CA THR A 241 -3.04 16.45 4.70
C THR A 241 -2.00 17.39 4.09
N PRO A 242 -1.06 17.95 4.86
CA PRO A 242 0.00 18.79 4.31
C PRO A 242 0.86 18.11 3.23
N THR A 243 0.87 16.78 3.18
CA THR A 243 1.70 15.99 2.26
C THR A 243 0.91 15.11 1.31
N LYS A 244 -0.42 15.05 1.44
CA LYS A 244 -1.28 14.14 0.67
C LYS A 244 -2.61 14.77 0.29
N GLU A 245 -2.96 14.65 -0.97
CA GLU A 245 -4.25 15.08 -1.50
C GLU A 245 -5.31 13.99 -1.31
N LYS A 246 -6.53 14.43 -0.99
CA LYS A 246 -7.70 13.54 -0.94
C LYS A 246 -8.06 13.00 -2.32
N PHE A 247 -8.83 11.92 -2.34
CA PHE A 247 -9.45 11.38 -3.54
C PHE A 247 -10.36 12.41 -4.21
N SER A 248 -10.39 12.43 -5.55
CA SER A 248 -11.26 13.28 -6.35
C SER A 248 -12.20 12.47 -7.23
N PHE A 249 -11.63 11.58 -8.06
CA PHE A 249 -12.40 10.70 -8.95
C PHE A 249 -11.61 9.43 -9.25
N PHE A 250 -12.28 8.44 -9.81
CA PHE A 250 -11.64 7.29 -10.43
C PHE A 250 -12.05 7.17 -11.90
N MET A 251 -11.28 6.39 -12.64
CA MET A 251 -11.58 6.02 -14.00
C MET A 251 -11.73 4.52 -14.13
N ARG A 252 -12.74 4.10 -14.90
CA ARG A 252 -13.00 2.72 -15.27
C ARG A 252 -13.39 2.63 -16.75
N LYS A 253 -12.96 1.57 -17.43
CA LYS A 253 -13.34 1.29 -18.83
C LYS A 253 -14.72 0.65 -18.92
#